data_AF-A0A9X5H5F8-F1
#
_entry.id   AF-A0A9X5H5F8-F1
#
_cell.length_a   1.000
_cell.length_b   1.000
_cell.length_c   1.000
_cell.angle_alpha   90.00
_cell.angle_beta   90.00
_cell.angle_gamma   90.00
#
_symmetry.space_group_name_H-M   'P 1'
#
loop_
_entity.id
_entity.type
_entity.pdbx_description
1 polymer ?
#
loop_
_entity_poly.entity_id
_entity_poly.type
_entity_poly.pdbx_seq_one_letter_code
_entity_poly.pdbx_strand_id
1 'polypeptide(L)'
;MKLEQAYLRKIDSKSIRDVLEKKLEDGVPLSDDELMQFIILPLTYKGKEAKREAVKEAVYLAKKIMDKKNQMFVLSGILVFADKIIDAKTAEQIKEVIRMTQVA
;
A
#
# COMPACT_ATOMS: atom_id res chain seq x y z
N MET A 1 4.61 21.83 -12.89
CA MET A 1 4.89 20.73 -11.93
C MET A 1 6.33 20.82 -11.47
N LYS A 2 6.60 20.91 -10.17
CA LYS A 2 7.94 20.64 -9.62
C LYS A 2 8.03 19.14 -9.36
N LEU A 3 9.07 18.51 -9.88
CA LEU A 3 9.34 17.10 -9.61
C LEU A 3 10.06 17.03 -8.26
N GLU A 4 9.42 16.47 -7.24
CA GLU A 4 10.05 16.23 -5.94
C GLU A 4 10.61 14.81 -5.92
N GLN A 5 11.92 14.70 -5.70
CA GLN A 5 12.62 13.42 -5.65
C GLN A 5 12.72 12.96 -4.20
N ALA A 6 12.20 11.77 -3.89
CA ALA A 6 12.32 11.16 -2.58
C ALA A 6 13.26 9.95 -2.63
N TYR A 7 14.23 9.90 -1.71
CA TYR A 7 15.02 8.70 -1.49
C TYR A 7 14.24 7.74 -0.58
N LEU A 8 13.65 6.70 -1.16
CA LEU A 8 12.80 5.74 -0.44
C LEU A 8 13.46 5.13 0.81
N ARG A 9 14.78 4.97 0.81
CA ARG A 9 15.54 4.44 1.96
C ARG A 9 15.67 5.41 3.14
N LYS A 10 15.41 6.71 2.93
CA LYS A 10 15.43 7.74 3.98
C LYS A 10 14.03 8.00 4.54
N ILE A 11 13.00 7.36 3.97
CA ILE A 11 11.63 7.48 4.44
C ILE A 11 11.51 6.66 5.74
N ASP A 12 11.04 7.31 6.80
CA ASP A 12 10.71 6.65 8.05
C ASP A 12 9.45 5.80 7.87
N SER A 13 9.69 4.55 7.50
CA SER A 13 8.64 3.60 7.15
C SER A 13 7.78 3.25 8.34
N LYS A 14 8.36 3.25 9.55
CA LYS A 14 7.65 2.90 10.77
C LYS A 14 6.70 4.02 11.16
N SER A 15 7.19 5.27 11.18
CA SER A 15 6.34 6.42 11.50
C SER A 15 5.18 6.58 10.52
N ILE A 16 5.43 6.41 9.22
CA ILE A 16 4.36 6.44 8.22
C ILE A 16 3.34 5.33 8.46
N ARG A 17 3.81 4.10 8.69
CA ARG A 17 2.91 2.97 8.94
C ARG A 17 2.04 3.20 10.16
N ASP A 18 2.62 3.60 11.28
CA ASP A 18 1.91 3.79 12.54
C ASP A 18 0.83 4.90 12.41
N VAL A 19 1.10 5.95 11.62
CA VAL A 19 0.11 6.99 11.29
C VAL A 19 -1.01 6.46 10.40
N LEU A 20 -0.67 5.73 9.33
CA LEU A 20 -1.65 5.17 8.40
C LEU A 20 -2.56 4.15 9.10
N GLU A 21 -1.98 3.25 9.90
CA GLU A 21 -2.73 2.22 10.64
C GLU A 21 -3.72 2.86 11.61
N LYS A 22 -3.26 3.83 12.41
CA LYS A 22 -4.13 4.55 13.33
C LYS A 22 -5.30 5.24 12.62
N LYS A 23 -5.04 5.94 11.51
CA LYS A 23 -6.10 6.59 10.73
C LYS A 23 -7.12 5.59 10.18
N LEU A 24 -6.65 4.45 9.68
CA LEU A 24 -7.52 3.39 9.17
C LEU A 24 -8.37 2.78 10.28
N GLU A 25 -7.82 2.60 11.48
CA GLU A 25 -8.56 2.14 12.67
C GLU A 25 -9.61 3.14 13.14
N ASP A 26 -9.26 4.43 13.11
CA ASP A 26 -10.15 5.54 13.49
C ASP A 26 -11.19 5.87 12.38
N GLY A 27 -11.14 5.19 11.22
CA GLY A 27 -12.01 5.48 10.07
C GLY A 27 -11.76 6.86 9.44
N VAL A 28 -10.60 7.45 9.68
CA VAL A 28 -10.22 8.76 9.14
C VAL A 28 -9.77 8.61 7.68
N PRO A 29 -10.31 9.41 6.75
CA PRO A 29 -9.86 9.42 5.36
C PRO A 29 -8.36 9.75 5.23
N LEU A 30 -7.68 9.01 4.37
CA LEU A 30 -6.29 9.30 4.01
C LEU A 30 -6.23 10.43 2.98
N SER A 31 -5.24 11.31 3.10
CA SER A 31 -4.94 12.33 2.08
C SER A 31 -4.28 11.71 0.84
N ASP A 32 -4.21 12.47 -0.26
CA ASP A 32 -3.53 12.01 -1.49
C ASP A 32 -2.05 11.66 -1.24
N ASP A 33 -1.35 12.46 -0.43
CA ASP A 33 0.04 12.18 -0.04
C ASP A 33 0.15 10.89 0.79
N GLU A 34 -0.81 10.65 1.68
CA GLU A 34 -0.86 9.43 2.51
C GLU A 34 -1.16 8.20 1.67
N LEU A 35 -2.06 8.30 0.68
CA LEU A 35 -2.32 7.22 -0.27
C LEU A 35 -1.06 6.89 -1.09
N MET A 36 -0.32 7.91 -1.54
CA MET A 36 0.94 7.71 -2.25
C MET A 36 2.02 7.10 -1.36
N GLN A 37 2.17 7.58 -0.13
CA GLN A 37 3.07 7.02 0.88
C GLN A 37 2.75 5.56 1.16
N PHE A 38 1.46 5.22 1.25
CA PHE A 38 0.99 3.86 1.46
C PHE A 38 1.41 2.94 0.30
N ILE A 39 1.19 3.37 -0.94
CA ILE A 39 1.56 2.60 -2.14
C ILE A 39 3.08 2.30 -2.17
N ILE A 40 3.92 3.27 -1.81
CA ILE A 40 5.38 3.11 -1.85
C ILE A 40 5.97 2.49 -0.58
N LEU A 41 5.20 2.37 0.50
CA LEU A 41 5.67 1.89 1.80
C LEU A 41 6.39 0.53 1.71
N PRO A 42 5.90 -0.48 0.95
CA PRO A 42 6.64 -1.73 0.82
C PRO A 42 8.02 -1.59 0.16
N LEU A 43 8.26 -0.52 -0.61
CA LEU A 43 9.52 -0.31 -1.33
C LEU A 43 10.63 0.26 -0.46
N THR A 44 10.29 0.87 0.68
CA THR A 44 11.24 1.50 1.60
C THR A 44 12.02 0.47 2.41
N TYR A 45 11.47 -0.73 2.59
CA TYR A 45 12.09 -1.86 3.29
C TYR A 45 13.31 -2.40 2.54
N LYS A 46 14.30 -2.91 3.27
CA LYS A 46 15.52 -3.52 2.71
C LYS A 46 15.40 -5.04 2.64
N GLY A 47 15.79 -5.62 1.51
CA GLY A 47 15.80 -7.07 1.30
C GLY A 47 14.48 -7.60 0.73
N LYS A 48 14.55 -8.70 -0.03
CA LYS A 48 13.39 -9.23 -0.77
C LYS A 48 12.28 -9.73 0.15
N GLU A 49 12.64 -10.43 1.22
CA GLU A 49 11.65 -11.00 2.16
C GLU A 49 10.93 -9.90 2.96
N ALA A 50 11.65 -8.90 3.49
CA ALA A 50 11.03 -7.80 4.22
C ALA A 50 10.04 -7.02 3.34
N LYS A 51 10.39 -6.80 2.06
CA LYS A 51 9.48 -6.16 1.11
C LYS A 51 8.24 -7.02 0.83
N ARG A 52 8.38 -8.35 0.74
CA ARG A 52 7.24 -9.27 0.54
C ARG A 52 6.27 -9.22 1.72
N GLU A 53 6.78 -9.27 2.94
CA GLU A 53 5.93 -9.15 4.14
C GLU A 53 5.27 -7.77 4.21
N ALA A 54 6.01 -6.70 3.92
CA ALA A 54 5.43 -5.36 3.85
C ALA A 54 4.33 -5.23 2.79
N VAL A 55 4.43 -5.93 1.64
CA VAL A 55 3.32 -5.99 0.67
C VAL A 55 2.09 -6.67 1.27
N LYS A 56 2.25 -7.83 1.92
CA LYS A 56 1.12 -8.55 2.52
C LYS A 56 0.41 -7.71 3.58
N GLU A 57 1.19 -7.06 4.45
CA GLU A 57 0.68 -6.14 5.48
C GLU A 57 -0.02 -4.94 4.84
N ALA A 58 0.57 -4.33 3.80
CA ALA A 58 -0.04 -3.21 3.10
C ALA A 58 -1.38 -3.58 2.45
N VAL A 59 -1.49 -4.78 1.88
CA VAL A 59 -2.73 -5.30 1.30
C VAL A 59 -3.78 -5.54 2.39
N TYR A 60 -3.38 -6.08 3.54
CA TYR A 60 -4.26 -6.25 4.69
C TYR A 60 -4.80 -4.90 5.19
N LEU A 61 -3.95 -3.88 5.31
CA LEU A 61 -4.35 -2.54 5.72
C LEU A 61 -5.23 -1.86 4.66
N ALA A 62 -4.93 -2.03 3.37
CA ALA A 62 -5.71 -1.42 2.29
C ALA A 62 -7.16 -1.91 2.25
N LYS A 63 -7.44 -3.13 2.75
CA LYS A 63 -8.80 -3.64 2.93
C LYS A 63 -9.63 -2.82 3.92
N LYS A 64 -8.99 -2.14 4.87
CA LYS A 64 -9.64 -1.29 5.88
C LYS A 64 -10.02 0.09 5.34
N ILE A 65 -9.55 0.48 4.15
CA ILE A 65 -9.94 1.76 3.52
C ILE A 65 -11.44 1.70 3.19
N MET A 66 -12.22 2.62 3.76
CA MET A 66 -13.67 2.69 3.56
C MET A 66 -14.05 3.19 2.16
N ASP A 67 -13.34 4.21 1.66
CA ASP A 67 -13.59 4.75 0.32
C ASP A 67 -13.12 3.76 -0.75
N LYS A 68 -14.05 3.28 -1.57
CA LYS A 68 -13.79 2.22 -2.56
C LYS A 68 -12.85 2.66 -3.67
N LYS A 69 -12.88 3.94 -4.04
CA LYS A 69 -12.00 4.50 -5.07
C LYS A 69 -10.55 4.54 -4.58
N ASN A 70 -10.33 5.00 -3.36
CA ASN A 70 -9.02 5.04 -2.71
C ASN A 70 -8.51 3.63 -2.40
N GLN A 71 -9.38 2.73 -1.97
CA GLN A 71 -9.06 1.32 -1.78
C GLN A 71 -8.55 0.69 -3.10
N MET A 72 -9.30 0.87 -4.19
CA MET A 72 -8.91 0.40 -5.52
C MET A 72 -7.58 1.03 -5.98
N PHE A 73 -7.41 2.32 -5.77
CA PHE A 73 -6.20 3.05 -6.15
C PHE A 73 -4.96 2.51 -5.43
N VAL A 74 -5.02 2.34 -4.10
CA VAL A 74 -3.92 1.80 -3.29
C VAL A 74 -3.60 0.37 -3.69
N LEU A 75 -4.61 -0.51 -3.80
CA LEU A 75 -4.41 -1.90 -4.18
C LEU A 75 -3.80 -2.04 -5.57
N SER A 76 -4.23 -1.22 -6.53
CA SER A 76 -3.69 -1.20 -7.89
C SER A 76 -2.24 -0.71 -7.90
N GLY A 77 -1.94 0.36 -7.15
CA GLY A 77 -0.59 0.87 -6.99
C GLY A 77 0.35 -0.18 -6.39
N ILE A 78 -0.07 -0.83 -5.31
CA ILE A 78 0.67 -1.93 -4.70
C ILE A 78 0.90 -3.04 -5.75
N LEU A 79 -0.13 -3.52 -6.44
CA LEU A 79 -0.01 -4.58 -7.44
C LEU A 79 1.05 -4.28 -8.51
N VAL A 80 1.07 -3.06 -9.06
CA VAL A 80 2.03 -2.63 -10.09
C VAL A 80 3.48 -2.73 -9.60
N PHE A 81 3.76 -2.30 -8.37
CA PHE A 81 5.12 -2.38 -7.82
C PHE A 81 5.53 -3.78 -7.44
N ALA A 82 4.53 -4.54 -7.02
CA ALA A 82 4.71 -5.80 -6.42
C ALA A 82 4.92 -6.90 -7.50
N ASP A 83 4.53 -6.66 -8.75
CA ASP A 83 4.93 -7.47 -9.92
C ASP A 83 6.46 -7.72 -10.03
N LYS A 84 7.30 -6.82 -9.49
CA LYS A 84 8.77 -6.98 -9.46
C LYS A 84 9.33 -7.63 -8.19
N ILE A 85 8.53 -7.81 -7.14
CA ILE A 85 9.00 -8.13 -5.78
C ILE A 85 8.25 -9.33 -5.14
N ILE A 86 6.99 -9.59 -5.49
CA ILE A 86 6.17 -10.61 -4.83
C ILE A 86 6.21 -11.98 -5.48
N ASP A 87 5.80 -12.98 -4.69
CA ASP A 87 5.36 -14.29 -5.15
C ASP A 87 3.95 -14.26 -5.77
N ALA A 88 3.66 -15.27 -6.60
CA ALA A 88 2.39 -15.40 -7.32
C ALA A 88 1.17 -15.51 -6.39
N LYS A 89 1.34 -16.07 -5.19
CA LYS A 89 0.24 -16.26 -4.22
C LYS A 89 -0.28 -14.92 -3.72
N THR A 90 0.62 -14.02 -3.35
CA THR A 90 0.26 -12.69 -2.87
C THR A 90 -0.32 -11.83 -4.00
N ALA A 91 0.19 -11.97 -5.23
CA ALA A 91 -0.40 -11.31 -6.40
C ALA A 91 -1.86 -11.75 -6.63
N GLU A 92 -2.16 -13.04 -6.49
CA GLU A 92 -3.53 -13.55 -6.63
C GLU A 92 -4.45 -13.03 -5.52
N GLN A 93 -3.96 -12.94 -4.27
CA GLN A 93 -4.72 -12.33 -3.18
C GLN A 93 -5.07 -10.87 -3.47
N ILE A 94 -4.14 -10.08 -4.02
CA ILE A 94 -4.42 -8.68 -4.37
C ILE A 94 -5.47 -8.62 -5.48
N LYS A 95 -5.35 -9.45 -6.51
CA LYS A 95 -6.33 -9.53 -7.61
C LYS A 95 -7.72 -9.94 -7.12
N GLU A 96 -7.80 -10.87 -6.19
CA GLU A 96 -9.07 -11.29 -5.58
C GLU A 96 -9.75 -10.13 -4.85
N VAL A 97 -8.99 -9.39 -4.04
CA VAL A 97 -9.52 -8.21 -3.35
C VAL A 97 -9.99 -7.16 -4.34
N ILE A 98 -9.21 -6.88 -5.39
CA ILE A 98 -9.59 -5.97 -6.48
C ILE A 98 -10.90 -6.42 -7.12
N ARG A 99 -11.04 -7.71 -7.47
CA ARG A 99 -12.29 -8.26 -8.05
C ARG A 99 -13.47 -8.06 -7.10
N MET A 100 -13.32 -8.34 -5.80
CA MET A 100 -14.39 -8.14 -4.81
C MET A 100 -14.82 -6.67 -4.72
N THR A 101 -13.89 -5.73 -4.82
CA THR A 101 -14.21 -4.29 -4.81
C THR A 101 -14.88 -3.77 -6.08
N GLN A 102 -14.80 -4.49 -7.22
CA GLN A 102 -15.44 -4.09 -8.48
C GLN A 102 -16.88 -4.61 -8.63
N VAL A 103 -17.25 -5.63 -7.85
CA VAL A 103 -18.59 -6.27 -7.91
C VAL A 103 -19.59 -5.62 -6.94
N ALA A 104 -19.13 -4.71 -6.09
CA ALA A 104 -19.94 -3.99 -5.10
C ALA A 104 -20.51 -2.66 -5.64
#